data_AF-A0A7K5LJE2-F1
#
_entry.id   AF-A0A7K5LJE2-F1
#
_cell.length_a   1.000
_cell.length_b   1.000
_cell.length_c   1.000
_cell.angle_alpha   90.00
_cell.angle_beta   90.00
_cell.angle_gamma   90.00
#
_symmetry.space_group_name_H-M   'P 1'
#
loop_
_entity.id
_entity.type
_entity.pdbx_description
1 polymer ?
#
loop_
_entity_poly.entity_id
_entity_poly.type
_entity_poly.pdbx_seq_one_letter_code
_entity_poly.pdbx_strand_id
1 'polypeptide(L)' 'MVDSHLDALLPTILRCSRLRFLLLYGNPLSMAALKDLLQKTLEMPDLRLVMYPIP' A
#
# COMPACT_ATOMS: atom_id res chain seq x y z
N MET A 1 -9.38 9.58 9.50
CA MET A 1 -9.03 9.90 8.09
C MET A 1 -8.57 8.61 7.44
N VAL A 2 -8.97 8.29 6.21
CA VAL A 2 -8.77 6.93 5.65
C VAL A 2 -7.30 6.49 5.63
N ASP A 3 -6.37 7.45 5.54
CA ASP A 3 -4.93 7.23 5.63
C ASP A 3 -4.49 6.52 6.93
N SER A 4 -5.10 6.82 8.09
CA SER A 4 -4.72 6.18 9.36
C SER A 4 -5.09 4.70 9.41
N HIS A 5 -6.08 4.28 8.61
CA HIS A 5 -6.41 2.86 8.49
C HIS A 5 -5.35 2.12 7.67
N LEU A 6 -4.75 2.77 6.66
CA LEU A 6 -3.64 2.21 5.91
C LEU A 6 -2.42 2.01 6.81
N ASP A 7 -2.08 3.01 7.62
CA ASP A 7 -0.98 2.93 8.59
C ASP A 7 -1.16 1.79 9.59
N ALA A 8 -2.40 1.55 10.04
CA ALA A 8 -2.72 0.44 10.95
C ALA A 8 -2.59 -0.94 10.27
N LEU A 9 -2.90 -1.03 8.98
CA LEU A 9 -2.83 -2.27 8.21
C LEU A 9 -1.44 -2.58 7.66
N LEU A 10 -0.63 -1.55 7.45
CA LEU A 10 0.68 -1.64 6.83
C LEU A 10 1.61 -2.66 7.50
N PRO A 11 1.75 -2.71 8.85
CA PRO A 11 2.62 -3.70 9.49
C PRO A 11 2.17 -5.14 9.25
N THR A 12 0.88 -5.35 8.99
CA THR A 12 0.33 -6.67 8.66
C THR A 12 0.63 -7.03 7.22
N ILE A 13 0.49 -6.08 6.29
CA ILE A 13 0.86 -6.22 4.88
C ILE A 13 2.34 -6.57 4.73
N LEU A 14 3.23 -5.84 5.43
CA LEU A 14 4.67 -6.08 5.41
C LEU A 14 5.06 -7.45 5.97
N ARG A 15 4.25 -8.00 6.89
CA ARG A 15 4.44 -9.36 7.45
C ARG A 15 3.92 -10.46 6.52
N CYS A 16 3.16 -10.14 5.49
CA CYS A 16 2.66 -11.11 4.54
C CYS A 16 3.72 -11.46 3.48
N SER A 17 4.61 -12.41 3.79
CA SER A 17 5.67 -12.89 2.88
C SER A 17 5.17 -13.52 1.58
N ARG A 18 3.88 -13.89 1.51
CA ARG A 18 3.25 -14.47 0.31
C ARG A 18 2.42 -13.45 -0.48
N LEU A 19 2.35 -12.20 -0.02
CA LEU A 19 1.59 -11.16 -0.70
C LEU A 19 2.35 -10.71 -1.95
N ARG A 20 1.79 -10.98 -3.12
CA ARG A 20 2.40 -10.66 -4.42
C ARG A 20 1.70 -9.54 -5.18
N PHE A 21 0.45 -9.28 -4.84
CA PHE A 21 -0.36 -8.28 -5.52
C PHE A 21 -1.19 -7.52 -4.49
N LEU A 22 -1.13 -6.20 -4.54
CA LEU A 22 -1.97 -5.32 -3.76
C LEU A 22 -2.62 -4.32 -4.72
N LEU A 23 -3.94 -4.40 -4.85
CA LEU A 23 -4.74 -3.54 -5.72
C LEU A 23 -5.48 -2.50 -4.88
N LEU A 24 -5.23 -1.23 -5.14
CA LEU A 24 -5.92 -0.10 -4.52
C LEU A 24 -6.68 0.66 -5.61
N TYR A 25 -7.99 0.41 -5.73
CA TYR A 25 -8.87 1.06 -6.70
C TYR A 25 -10.01 1.80 -5.97
N GLY A 26 -10.26 3.06 -6.33
CA GLY A 26 -11.38 3.84 -5.79
C GLY A 26 -11.28 4.12 -4.28
N ASN A 27 -10.08 4.09 -3.73
CA ASN A 27 -9.85 4.38 -2.32
C ASN A 27 -9.72 5.88 -2.09
N PRO A 28 -10.30 6.44 -1.02
CA PRO A 28 -10.14 7.85 -0.67
C PRO A 28 -8.81 8.11 0.06
N LEU A 29 -7.74 7.42 -0.35
CA LEU A 29 -6.39 7.58 0.20
C LEU A 29 -5.75 8.83 -0.38
N SER A 30 -5.03 9.57 0.47
CA SER A 30 -4.25 10.70 -0.02
C SER A 30 -3.04 10.22 -0.82
N MET A 31 -2.56 11.10 -1.71
CA MET A 31 -1.35 10.84 -2.49
C MET A 31 -0.11 10.70 -1.61
N ALA A 32 -0.10 11.36 -0.44
CA ALA A 32 0.96 11.22 0.56
C ALA A 32 0.97 9.79 1.15
N ALA A 33 -0.20 9.25 1.51
CA ALA A 33 -0.31 7.90 2.02
C ALA A 33 0.08 6.84 0.98
N LEU A 34 -0.26 7.05 -0.30
CA LEU A 34 0.17 6.16 -1.39
C LEU A 34 1.70 6.17 -1.58
N LYS A 35 2.34 7.34 -1.53
CA LYS A 35 3.81 7.47 -1.61
C LYS A 35 4.51 6.78 -0.45
N ASP A 36 3.97 6.96 0.76
CA ASP A 36 4.51 6.32 1.96
C ASP A 36 4.36 4.79 1.92
N LEU A 37 3.21 4.28 1.47
CA LEU A 37 2.98 2.86 1.20
C LEU A 37 4.00 2.31 0.20
N LEU A 38 4.22 3.02 -0.92
CA LEU A 38 5.21 2.65 -1.92
C LEU A 38 6.60 2.53 -1.30
N GLN A 39 7.05 3.56 -0.55
CA GLN A 39 8.36 3.56 0.09
C GLN A 39 8.54 2.38 1.04
N LYS A 40 7.54 2.10 1.87
CA LYS A 40 7.60 1.01 2.86
C LYS A 40 7.49 -0.37 2.22
N THR A 41 6.86 -0.48 1.06
CA THR A 41 6.76 -1.74 0.30
C THR A 41 7.94 -2.01 -0.62
N LEU A 42 8.88 -1.08 -0.79
CA LEU A 42 10.12 -1.31 -1.55
C LEU A 42 10.95 -2.48 -1.02
N GLU A 43 10.86 -2.76 0.29
CA GLU A 43 11.55 -3.88 0.93
C GLU A 43 10.89 -5.25 0.64
N MET A 44 9.75 -5.26 -0.08
CA MET A 44 9.04 -6.45 -0.51
C MET A 44 9.20 -6.66 -2.02
N PRO A 45 10.31 -7.26 -2.50
CA PRO A 45 10.62 -7.36 -3.93
C PRO A 45 9.58 -8.16 -4.74
N ASP A 46 8.84 -9.06 -4.08
CA ASP A 46 7.79 -9.86 -4.70
C ASP A 46 6.43 -9.15 -4.76
N LEU A 47 6.27 -8.00 -4.10
CA LEU A 47 5.00 -7.29 -4.04
C LEU A 47 4.85 -6.37 -5.26
N ARG A 48 3.82 -6.64 -6.06
CA ARG A 48 3.37 -5.77 -7.14
C ARG A 48 2.20 -4.92 -6.68
N LEU A 49 2.41 -3.61 -6.62
CA LEU A 49 1.38 -2.63 -6.27
C LEU A 49 0.67 -2.15 -7.54
N VAL A 50 -0.66 -2.27 -7.58
CA VAL A 50 -1.51 -1.73 -8.66
C VAL A 50 -2.42 -0.67 -8.04
N MET A 51 -2.29 0.57 -8.49
CA MET A 51 -3.00 1.73 -7.92
C MET A 51 -3.80 2.43 -9.00
N TYR A 52 -5.02 2.88 -8.68
CA TYR A 52 -5.82 3.69 -9.59
C TYR A 52 -6.68 4.74 -8.85
N PRO A 53 -6.68 6.01 -9.32
CA PRO A 53 -5.87 6.55 -10.43
C PRO A 53 -4.37 6.55 -10.10
N ILE A 54 -3.52 6.55 -11.13
CA ILE A 54 -2.06 6.56 -10.96
C ILE A 54 -1.69 7.85 -10.20
N PRO A 55 -0.95 7.76 -9.08
CA PRO A 55 -0.57 8.91 -8.24
C PRO A 55 0.47 9.82 -8.89
#